data_AF-A0A8F0F8N2-F1
#
_entry.id   AF-A0A8F0F8N2-F1
#
_cell.length_a   1.000
_cell.length_b   1.000
_cell.length_c   1.000
_cell.angle_alpha   90.00
_cell.angle_beta   90.00
_cell.angle_gamma   90.00
#
_symmetry.space_group_name_H-M   'P 1'
#
loop_
_entity.id
_entity.type
_entity.pdbx_description
1 polymer ?
#
loop_
_entity_poly.entity_id
_entity_poly.type
_entity_poly.pdbx_seq_one_letter_code
_entity_poly.pdbx_strand_id
1 'polypeptide(L)'
;MNHAIFVVKVIEKPVHLIYKECQSMEIKVKFPAPRQKNSRNELTLLLWGDYKGDFVKYYKTQDYLIIEGTLTSKGYINDENEVNEVKIIVKKLYPFLLI
;
A
#
# COMPACT_ATOMS: atom_id res chain seq x y z
N MET A 1 3.95 -2.88 19.79
CA MET A 1 3.03 -3.58 18.85
C MET A 1 3.04 -2.80 17.54
N ASN A 2 3.42 -3.39 16.40
CA ASN A 2 3.59 -2.68 15.13
C ASN A 2 2.24 -2.55 14.40
N HIS A 3 1.63 -1.37 14.53
CA HIS A 3 0.31 -1.03 14.02
C HIS A 3 0.33 0.43 13.57
N ALA A 4 -0.26 0.69 12.41
CA ALA A 4 -0.33 2.03 11.84
C ALA A 4 -1.66 2.24 11.12
N ILE A 5 -2.19 3.46 11.22
CA ILE A 5 -3.36 3.92 10.49
C ILE A 5 -2.96 5.16 9.70
N PHE A 6 -3.27 5.18 8.40
CA PHE A 6 -2.97 6.32 7.54
C PHE A 6 -4.14 6.68 6.62
N VAL A 7 -4.24 7.96 6.30
CA VAL A 7 -5.01 8.44 5.14
C VAL A 7 -4.05 8.54 3.97
N VAL A 8 -4.40 7.89 2.86
CA VAL A 8 -3.55 7.79 1.67
C VAL A 8 -4.36 8.04 0.41
N LYS A 9 -3.68 8.48 -0.66
CA LYS A 9 -4.23 8.65 -2.00
C LYS A 9 -3.64 7.62 -2.94
N VAL A 10 -4.47 6.90 -3.67
CA VAL A 10 -4.05 5.94 -4.71
C VAL A 10 -3.45 6.70 -5.89
N ILE A 11 -2.23 6.38 -6.30
CA ILE A 11 -1.52 7.09 -7.37
C ILE A 11 -1.31 6.27 -8.64
N GLU A 12 -1.31 4.95 -8.53
CA GLU A 12 -1.15 4.04 -9.67
C GLU A 12 -2.21 2.94 -9.64
N LYS A 13 -2.35 2.21 -10.75
CA LYS A 13 -3.17 1.01 -10.78
C LYS A 13 -2.51 -0.10 -9.95
N PRO A 14 -3.29 -0.97 -9.30
CA PRO A 14 -2.74 -2.07 -8.53
C PRO A 14 -1.99 -3.06 -9.42
N VAL A 15 -0.85 -3.54 -8.94
CA VAL A 15 -0.05 -4.59 -9.59
C VAL A 15 -0.34 -5.91 -8.89
N HIS A 16 -0.72 -6.92 -9.65
CA HIS A 16 -0.97 -8.26 -9.11
C HIS A 16 0.35 -9.02 -9.02
N LEU A 17 0.64 -9.56 -7.84
CA LEU A 17 1.77 -10.43 -7.61
C LEU A 17 1.26 -11.86 -7.44
N ILE A 18 1.82 -12.77 -8.22
CA ILE A 18 1.52 -14.20 -8.13
C ILE A 18 2.81 -14.90 -7.74
N TYR A 19 2.83 -15.50 -6.55
CA TYR A 19 3.96 -16.28 -6.07
C TYR A 19 3.47 -17.67 -5.65
N LYS A 20 3.77 -18.68 -6.48
CA LYS A 20 3.24 -20.04 -6.35
C LYS A 20 1.71 -20.01 -6.23
N GLU A 21 1.16 -20.52 -5.14
CA GLU A 21 -0.27 -20.55 -4.85
C GLU A 21 -0.79 -19.28 -4.17
N CYS A 22 0.11 -18.40 -3.73
CA CYS A 22 -0.25 -17.17 -3.05
C CYS A 22 -0.42 -16.03 -4.06
N GLN A 23 -1.54 -15.32 -3.96
CA GLN A 23 -1.80 -14.12 -4.74
C GLN A 23 -1.86 -12.90 -3.81
N SER A 24 -1.07 -11.88 -4.11
CA SER A 24 -1.09 -10.58 -3.43
C SER A 24 -1.22 -9.46 -4.45
N MET A 25 -1.38 -8.24 -3.94
CA MET A 25 -1.49 -7.04 -4.76
C MET A 25 -0.68 -5.92 -4.13
N GLU A 26 0.09 -5.23 -4.96
CA GLU A 26 0.80 -4.02 -4.57
C GLU A 26 0.09 -2.78 -5.10
N ILE A 27 0.00 -1.78 -4.23
CA ILE A 27 -0.71 -0.54 -4.52
C ILE A 27 0.18 0.61 -4.08
N LYS A 28 0.63 1.41 -5.04
CA LYS A 28 1.34 2.63 -4.72
C LYS A 28 0.36 3.71 -4.30
N VAL A 29 0.65 4.30 -3.15
CA VAL A 29 -0.11 5.39 -2.59
C VAL A 29 0.81 6.49 -2.11
N LYS A 30 0.27 7.69 -1.90
CA LYS A 30 0.98 8.80 -1.27
C LYS A 30 0.18 9.40 -0.13
N PHE A 31 0.85 10.06 0.81
CA PHE A 31 0.11 10.87 1.77
C PHE A 31 -0.48 12.10 1.06
N PRO A 32 -1.73 12.50 1.38
CA PRO A 32 -2.38 13.67 0.79
C PRO A 32 -1.60 14.98 0.98
N ALA A 33 -0.94 15.12 2.13
CA ALA A 33 -0.21 16.32 2.53
C ALA A 33 1.19 15.94 3.06
N PRO A 34 2.27 16.14 2.29
CA PRO A 34 3.63 15.92 2.78
C PRO A 34 3.97 16.95 3.86
N ARG A 35 4.59 16.51 4.96
CA ARG A 35 5.00 17.41 6.06
C ARG A 35 6.18 18.31 5.68
N GLN A 36 7.06 17.85 4.81
CA GLN A 36 8.23 18.59 4.34
C GLN A 36 8.40 18.43 2.82
N LYS A 37 8.88 19.48 2.15
CA LYS A 37 8.96 19.58 0.69
C LYS A 37 9.79 18.47 0.03
N ASN A 38 10.77 17.90 0.74
CA ASN A 38 11.68 16.87 0.23
C ASN A 38 11.55 15.53 0.98
N SER A 39 10.46 15.33 1.72
CA SER A 39 10.22 14.06 2.41
C SER A 39 9.67 12.99 1.46
N ARG A 40 10.07 11.73 1.65
CA ARG A 40 9.47 10.60 0.94
C ARG A 40 7.99 10.53 1.31
N ASN A 41 7.12 10.74 0.33
CA ASN A 41 5.68 10.83 0.52
C ASN A 41 4.92 9.62 -0.04
N GLU A 42 5.64 8.72 -0.71
CA GLU A 42 5.09 7.53 -1.36
C GLU A 42 5.41 6.29 -0.55
N LEU A 43 4.47 5.36 -0.56
CA LEU A 43 4.55 4.10 0.15
C LEU A 43 3.80 3.01 -0.63
N THR A 44 4.26 1.77 -0.46
CA THR A 44 3.67 0.61 -1.12
C THR A 44 2.80 -0.15 -0.13
N LEU A 45 1.53 -0.34 -0.49
CA LEU A 45 0.61 -1.20 0.25
C LEU A 45 0.68 -2.61 -0.32
N LEU A 46 0.71 -3.59 0.57
CA LEU A 46 0.63 -5.00 0.23
C LEU A 46 -0.68 -5.58 0.74
N LEU A 47 -1.57 -5.95 -0.18
CA LEU A 47 -2.86 -6.55 0.10
C LEU A 47 -2.81 -8.05 -0.14
N TRP A 48 -3.44 -8.80 0.77
CA TRP A 48 -3.56 -10.25 0.72
C TRP A 48 -5.03 -10.66 0.78
N GLY A 49 -5.35 -11.82 0.20
CA GLY A 49 -6.66 -12.45 0.31
C GLY A 49 -7.81 -11.63 -0.30
N ASP A 50 -8.97 -11.70 0.34
CA ASP A 50 -10.26 -11.26 -0.20
C ASP A 50 -10.35 -9.73 -0.46
N TYR A 51 -9.61 -8.93 0.31
CA TYR A 51 -9.55 -7.47 0.12
C TYR A 51 -9.03 -7.05 -1.26
N LYS A 52 -8.34 -7.95 -1.97
CA LYS A 52 -7.90 -7.72 -3.35
C LYS A 52 -9.09 -7.54 -4.30
N GLY A 53 -10.11 -8.40 -4.17
CA GLY A 53 -11.29 -8.37 -5.04
C GLY A 53 -12.10 -7.10 -4.83
N ASP A 54 -12.34 -6.74 -3.57
CA ASP A 54 -13.00 -5.50 -3.20
C ASP A 54 -12.22 -4.28 -3.70
N PHE A 55 -10.89 -4.29 -3.61
CA PHE A 55 -10.10 -3.16 -4.08
C PHE A 55 -10.29 -2.91 -5.58
N VAL A 56 -10.17 -3.96 -6.40
CA VAL A 56 -10.34 -3.85 -7.86
C VAL A 56 -11.75 -3.40 -8.24
N LYS A 57 -12.75 -3.81 -7.45
CA LYS A 57 -14.16 -3.51 -7.73
C LYS A 57 -14.54 -2.08 -7.36
N TYR A 58 -14.04 -1.56 -6.24
CA TYR A 58 -14.57 -0.33 -5.65
C TYR A 58 -13.61 0.86 -5.67
N TYR A 59 -12.30 0.64 -5.83
CA TYR A 59 -11.31 1.70 -5.74
C TYR A 59 -10.56 1.90 -7.06
N LYS A 60 -10.24 3.15 -7.36
CA LYS A 60 -9.49 3.58 -8.54
C LYS A 60 -8.39 4.57 -8.18
N THR A 61 -7.57 4.87 -9.16
CA THR A 61 -6.53 5.91 -9.04
C THR A 61 -7.18 7.25 -8.70
N GLN A 62 -6.51 8.05 -7.87
CA GLN A 62 -6.96 9.31 -7.26
C GLN A 62 -7.91 9.17 -6.08
N ASP A 63 -8.48 8.00 -5.80
CA ASP A 63 -9.28 7.79 -4.59
C ASP A 63 -8.42 7.93 -3.34
N TYR A 64 -9.08 8.36 -2.26
CA TYR A 64 -8.51 8.45 -0.94
C TYR A 64 -9.08 7.36 -0.05
N LEU A 65 -8.19 6.73 0.72
CA LEU A 65 -8.50 5.56 1.54
C LEU A 65 -7.95 5.77 2.95
N ILE A 66 -8.64 5.20 3.94
CA ILE A 66 -8.07 4.95 5.25
C ILE A 66 -7.54 3.52 5.26
N ILE A 67 -6.27 3.36 5.60
CA ILE A 67 -5.64 2.05 5.74
C ILE A 67 -5.31 1.77 7.20
N GLU A 68 -5.49 0.53 7.60
CA GLU A 68 -5.00 -0.01 8.86
C GLU A 68 -4.06 -1.18 8.55
N GLY A 69 -2.86 -1.19 9.14
CA GLY A 69 -1.88 -2.22 8.81
C GLY A 69 -0.66 -2.26 9.72
N THR A 70 0.33 -3.00 9.27
CA THR A 70 1.63 -3.16 9.94
C THR A 70 2.72 -2.68 9.01
N LEU A 71 3.60 -1.80 9.51
CA LEU A 71 4.71 -1.26 8.75
C LEU A 71 5.83 -2.30 8.66
N THR A 72 6.41 -2.52 7.48
CA THR A 72 7.57 -3.39 7.30
C THR A 72 8.62 -2.69 6.44
N SER A 73 9.88 -2.80 6.85
CA SER A 73 11.03 -2.28 6.09
C SER A 73 11.87 -3.39 5.47
N LYS A 74 11.50 -4.67 5.66
CA LYS A 74 12.22 -5.80 5.06
C LYS A 74 11.80 -5.96 3.62
N GLY A 75 12.68 -5.60 2.68
CA GLY A 75 12.73 -6.27 1.38
C GLY A 75 12.96 -7.77 1.62
N TYR A 76 12.37 -8.63 0.78
CA TYR A 76 12.80 -10.02 0.72
C TYR A 76 14.27 -10.01 0.28
N ILE A 77 15.18 -10.28 1.21
CA ILE A 77 16.63 -10.20 1.02
C ILE A 77 17.02 -11.08 -0.17
N ASN A 78 17.76 -10.52 -1.13
CA ASN A 78 18.76 -11.25 -1.92
C ASN A 78 19.77 -10.36 -2.67
N ASP A 79 19.69 -9.03 -2.62
CA ASP A 79 20.70 -8.19 -3.26
C ASP A 79 21.11 -6.99 -2.39
N GLU A 80 22.42 -6.82 -2.22
CA GLU A 80 23.06 -5.82 -1.35
C GLU A 80 22.83 -4.37 -1.87
N ASN A 81 22.20 -4.23 -3.04
CA ASN A 81 21.96 -2.98 -3.75
C ASN A 81 20.50 -2.51 -3.76
N GLU A 82 19.55 -3.25 -3.16
CA GLU A 82 18.14 -2.88 -3.19
C GLU A 82 17.78 -1.97 -2.00
N VAL A 83 17.37 -0.73 -2.31
CA VAL A 83 16.93 0.25 -1.30
C VAL A 83 15.73 -0.34 -0.54
N ASN A 84 15.91 -0.56 0.77
CA ASN A 84 14.84 -1.02 1.66
C ASN A 84 13.59 -0.14 1.52
N GLU A 85 12.61 -0.63 0.77
CA GLU A 85 11.35 0.06 0.56
C GLU A 85 10.41 -0.23 1.73
N VAL A 86 9.91 0.84 2.34
CA VAL A 86 8.91 0.73 3.41
C VAL A 86 7.59 0.32 2.79
N LYS A 87 7.08 -0.84 3.20
CA LYS A 87 5.78 -1.37 2.79
C LYS A 87 4.82 -1.43 3.98
N ILE A 88 3.53 -1.43 3.69
CA ILE A 88 2.49 -1.66 4.70
C ILE A 88 1.73 -2.91 4.33
N ILE A 89 1.75 -3.90 5.22
CA ILE A 89 0.86 -5.05 5.11
C ILE A 89 -0.51 -4.60 5.60
N VAL A 90 -1.46 -4.53 4.68
CA VAL A 90 -2.79 -4.01 4.94
C VAL A 90 -3.63 -5.08 5.65
N LYS A 91 -4.26 -4.67 6.76
CA LYS A 91 -5.21 -5.50 7.52
C LYS A 91 -6.64 -5.11 7.23
N LYS A 92 -6.91 -3.81 7.08
CA LYS A 92 -8.23 -3.27 6.74
C LYS A 92 -8.10 -2.03 5.85
N LEU A 93 -9.11 -1.84 5.00
CA LEU A 93 -9.26 -0.72 4.08
C LEU A 93 -10.65 -0.14 4.25
N TYR A 94 -10.73 1.18 4.29
CA TYR A 94 -11.99 1.91 4.34
C TYR A 94 -12.01 3.00 3.27
N PRO A 95 -13.16 3.20 2.60
CA PRO A 95 -13.35 4.33 1.72
C PRO A 95 -13.24 5.63 2.53
N PHE A 96 -12.54 6.63 2.01
CA PHE A 96 -12.52 7.98 2.59
C PHE A 96 -13.15 9.00 1.64
N LEU A 97 -12.61 9.10 0.42
CA LEU A 97 -13.14 9.96 -0.63
C LEU A 97 -12.95 9.25 -1.97
N LEU A 98 -14.05 8.76 -2.54
CA LEU A 98 -14.07 8.07 -3.84
C LEU A 98 -14.48 9.09 -4.90
N ILE A 99 -13.62 9.36 -5.88
CA ILE A 99 -13.76 10.48 -6.84
C ILE A 99 -13.93 9.93 -8.25
#